data_AF-A0A3M0ZW39-F1
#
_entry.id   AF-A0A3M0ZW39-F1
#
_cell.length_a   1.000
_cell.length_b   1.000
_cell.length_c   1.000
_cell.angle_alpha   90.00
_cell.angle_beta   90.00
_cell.angle_gamma   90.00
#
_symmetry.space_group_name_H-M   'P 1'
#
loop_
_entity.id
_entity.type
_entity.pdbx_description
1 polymer ?
#
loop_
_entity_poly.entity_id
_entity_poly.type
_entity_poly.pdbx_seq_one_letter_code
_entity_poly.pdbx_strand_id
1 'polypeptide(L)'
;MDASRLTRALEQGAPRIDRLSRVAVIEPRAGDDLSALPGEAVEVIQGFRPDHDAFAAAGYRVRLAPEGEYEAALVSLPRVRELARDRIALAACITCGGPVLVDGQKAEGIDGILRAVRERVEPGGVVARAHGKLFWFEGGDFSDWRLPDEPREIEGGWLTRPGVFSADAPDRGSRLLAAALPQKLGRRIADLGA
;
A
#
# COMPACT_ATOMS: atom_id res chain seq x y z
N MET A 1 11.99 16.16 -17.91
CA MET A 1 11.29 15.39 -16.86
C MET A 1 11.84 13.98 -16.90
N ASP A 2 12.42 13.51 -15.80
CA ASP A 2 12.97 12.15 -15.72
C ASP A 2 11.80 11.16 -15.66
N ALA A 3 11.80 10.13 -16.53
CA ALA A 3 10.71 9.15 -16.59
C ALA A 3 10.53 8.38 -15.27
N SER A 4 9.27 8.14 -14.88
CA SER A 4 8.92 7.41 -13.65
C SER A 4 9.46 5.96 -13.69
N ARG A 5 9.58 5.32 -12.52
CA ARG A 5 9.99 3.91 -12.45
C ARG A 5 9.03 3.00 -13.21
N LEU A 6 7.75 3.32 -13.21
CA LEU A 6 6.71 2.60 -13.95
C LEU A 6 6.93 2.68 -15.47
N THR A 7 7.13 3.88 -16.02
CA THR A 7 7.42 4.04 -17.45
C THR A 7 8.65 3.22 -17.85
N ARG A 8 9.71 3.27 -17.04
CA ARG A 8 10.94 2.49 -17.29
C ARG A 8 10.73 0.99 -17.19
N ALA A 9 9.90 0.53 -16.27
CA ALA A 9 9.58 -0.89 -16.15
C ALA A 9 8.87 -1.41 -17.41
N LEU A 10 7.89 -0.67 -17.92
CA LEU A 10 7.20 -1.00 -19.16
C LEU A 10 8.15 -1.03 -20.38
N GLU A 11 9.10 -0.11 -20.45
CA GLU A 11 10.16 -0.11 -21.47
C GLU A 11 11.12 -1.31 -21.36
N GLN A 12 11.36 -1.80 -20.14
CA GLN A 12 12.29 -2.91 -19.85
C GLN A 12 11.62 -4.29 -19.83
N GLY A 13 10.39 -4.39 -20.34
CA GLY A 13 9.69 -5.67 -20.51
C GLY A 13 8.83 -6.11 -19.33
N ALA A 14 8.44 -5.17 -18.45
CA ALA A 14 7.35 -5.45 -17.51
C ALA A 14 6.04 -5.80 -18.27
N PRO A 15 5.15 -6.59 -17.65
CA PRO A 15 3.82 -6.86 -18.20
C PRO A 15 3.13 -5.59 -18.65
N ARG A 16 2.44 -5.65 -19.80
CA ARG A 16 1.81 -4.50 -20.47
C ARG A 16 0.51 -4.08 -19.79
N ILE A 17 0.62 -3.72 -18.51
CA ILE A 17 -0.49 -3.25 -17.69
C ILE A 17 -1.04 -1.90 -18.20
N ASP A 18 -0.27 -1.21 -19.04
CA ASP A 18 -0.67 0.00 -19.77
C ASP A 18 -1.79 -0.24 -20.79
N ARG A 19 -2.11 -1.50 -21.10
CA ARG A 19 -3.09 -1.91 -22.12
C ARG A 19 -4.25 -2.73 -21.59
N LEU A 20 -4.29 -2.97 -20.28
CA LEU A 20 -5.32 -3.80 -19.66
C LEU A 20 -6.59 -2.99 -19.41
N SER A 21 -7.72 -3.70 -19.31
CA SER A 21 -9.04 -3.10 -19.09
C SER A 21 -9.35 -2.90 -17.61
N ARG A 22 -8.61 -3.55 -16.71
CA ARG A 22 -8.79 -3.39 -15.27
C ARG A 22 -7.50 -3.57 -14.46
N VAL A 23 -7.00 -2.47 -13.89
CA VAL A 23 -5.76 -2.43 -13.11
C VAL A 23 -6.03 -1.84 -11.72
N ALA A 24 -5.64 -2.56 -10.67
CA ALA A 24 -5.67 -2.04 -9.30
C ALA A 24 -4.38 -1.28 -9.00
N VAL A 25 -4.47 -0.09 -8.41
CA VAL A 25 -3.32 0.61 -7.83
C VAL A 25 -3.53 0.73 -6.33
N ILE A 26 -2.73 0.01 -5.54
CA ILE A 26 -2.92 -0.17 -4.11
C ILE A 26 -2.04 0.80 -3.33
N GLU A 27 -2.71 1.61 -2.51
CA GLU A 27 -2.17 2.64 -1.62
C GLU A 27 -1.14 3.59 -2.25
N PRO A 28 -1.39 4.14 -3.47
CA PRO A 28 -0.51 5.16 -4.04
C PRO A 28 -0.56 6.44 -3.21
N ARG A 29 0.55 7.18 -3.17
CA ARG A 29 0.63 8.44 -2.42
C ARG A 29 0.29 9.61 -3.31
N ALA A 30 -0.26 10.67 -2.72
CA ALA A 30 -0.44 11.91 -3.46
C ALA A 30 0.88 12.37 -4.09
N GLY A 31 0.85 12.59 -5.41
CA GLY A 31 2.02 12.95 -6.21
C GLY A 31 2.72 11.78 -6.93
N ASP A 32 2.32 10.54 -6.68
CA ASP A 32 2.76 9.40 -7.50
C ASP A 32 2.24 9.55 -8.94
N ASP A 33 3.12 9.27 -9.91
CA ASP A 33 2.82 9.39 -11.33
C ASP A 33 2.23 8.10 -11.89
N LEU A 34 0.92 8.11 -12.14
CA LEU A 34 0.17 7.01 -12.75
C LEU A 34 -0.13 7.23 -14.25
N SER A 35 0.43 8.27 -14.87
CA SER A 35 0.06 8.65 -16.25
C SER A 35 0.46 7.63 -17.31
N ALA A 36 1.29 6.65 -16.95
CA ALA A 36 1.67 5.53 -17.82
C ALA A 36 0.58 4.43 -17.88
N LEU A 37 -0.44 4.50 -17.03
CA LEU A 37 -1.55 3.54 -16.98
C LEU A 37 -2.79 4.03 -17.74
N PRO A 38 -3.68 3.13 -18.18
CA PRO A 38 -4.90 3.47 -18.87
C PRO A 38 -5.91 4.05 -17.87
N GLY A 39 -5.99 5.38 -17.77
CA GLY A 39 -6.71 6.09 -16.70
C GLY A 39 -8.14 5.58 -16.40
N GLU A 40 -8.95 5.28 -17.42
CA GLU A 40 -10.33 4.78 -17.23
C GLU A 40 -10.40 3.34 -16.68
N ALA A 41 -9.34 2.56 -16.88
CA ALA A 41 -9.20 1.18 -16.42
C ALA A 41 -8.49 1.07 -15.06
N VAL A 42 -8.03 2.18 -14.49
CA VAL A 42 -7.34 2.23 -13.20
C VAL A 42 -8.36 2.43 -12.07
N GLU A 43 -8.34 1.50 -11.11
CA GLU A 43 -9.01 1.68 -9.82
C GLU A 43 -7.96 1.85 -8.72
N VAL A 44 -8.00 2.98 -8.03
CA VAL A 44 -7.11 3.28 -6.90
C VAL A 44 -7.73 2.73 -5.62
N ILE A 45 -7.03 1.82 -4.94
CA ILE A 45 -7.43 1.28 -3.65
C ILE A 45 -6.70 2.07 -2.55
N GLN A 46 -7.39 2.98 -1.87
CA GLN A 46 -6.77 3.92 -0.95
C GLN A 46 -7.63 4.16 0.29
N GLY A 47 -7.12 3.75 1.46
CA GLY A 47 -7.79 3.93 2.75
C GLY A 47 -7.44 5.24 3.47
N PHE A 48 -6.31 5.87 3.13
CA PHE A 48 -5.89 7.14 3.73
C PHE A 48 -6.59 8.32 3.07
N ARG A 49 -7.42 9.03 3.84
CA ARG A 49 -8.35 10.03 3.33
C ARG A 49 -7.68 11.15 2.50
N PRO A 50 -6.54 11.74 2.89
CA PRO A 50 -5.88 12.76 2.07
C PRO A 50 -5.45 12.26 0.68
N ASP A 51 -4.87 11.06 0.60
CA ASP A 51 -4.46 10.47 -0.68
C ASP A 51 -5.68 10.06 -1.51
N HIS A 52 -6.71 9.52 -0.86
CA HIS A 52 -8.00 9.22 -1.49
C HIS A 52 -8.57 10.45 -2.20
N ASP A 53 -8.66 11.58 -1.48
CA ASP A 53 -9.23 12.81 -2.01
C ASP A 53 -8.36 13.39 -3.13
N ALA A 54 -7.03 13.26 -3.04
CA ALA A 54 -6.12 13.69 -4.10
C ALA A 54 -6.35 12.92 -5.41
N PHE A 55 -6.47 11.59 -5.36
CA PHE A 55 -6.70 10.78 -6.56
C PHE A 55 -8.14 10.93 -7.10
N ALA A 56 -9.12 11.09 -6.23
CA ALA A 56 -10.50 11.38 -6.65
C ALA A 56 -10.58 12.74 -7.37
N ALA A 57 -9.89 13.78 -6.85
CA ALA A 57 -9.79 15.08 -7.49
C ALA A 57 -9.02 15.03 -8.83
N ALA A 58 -8.08 14.10 -8.98
CA ALA A 58 -7.38 13.82 -10.23
C ALA A 58 -8.22 13.00 -11.24
N GLY A 59 -9.46 12.63 -10.91
CA GLY A 59 -10.40 11.96 -11.82
C GLY A 59 -10.32 10.43 -11.82
N TYR A 60 -9.52 9.82 -10.94
CA TYR A 60 -9.46 8.37 -10.82
C TYR A 60 -10.67 7.80 -10.09
N ARG A 61 -11.04 6.56 -10.41
CA ARG A 61 -11.98 5.81 -9.59
C ARG A 61 -11.25 5.33 -8.34
N VAL A 62 -11.65 5.86 -7.18
CA VAL A 62 -11.07 5.46 -5.88
C VAL A 62 -12.03 4.55 -5.12
N ARG A 63 -11.49 3.53 -4.47
CA ARG A 63 -12.19 2.54 -3.64
C ARG A 63 -11.44 2.35 -2.33
N LEU A 64 -12.16 1.98 -1.27
CA LEU A 64 -11.56 1.64 0.02
C LEU A 64 -11.03 0.21 0.06
N ALA A 65 -11.59 -0.67 -0.76
CA ALA A 65 -11.23 -2.07 -0.89
C ALA A 65 -11.41 -2.52 -2.35
N PRO A 66 -10.65 -3.52 -2.81
CA PRO A 66 -10.82 -4.08 -4.15
C PRO A 66 -12.18 -4.80 -4.27
N GLU A 67 -12.79 -4.74 -5.44
CA GLU A 67 -14.07 -5.40 -5.74
C GLU A 67 -13.88 -6.37 -6.90
N GLY A 68 -13.99 -7.68 -6.68
CA GLY A 68 -13.79 -8.69 -7.72
C GLY A 68 -12.33 -8.83 -8.19
N GLU A 69 -12.14 -9.32 -9.41
CA GLU A 69 -10.83 -9.70 -9.97
C GLU A 69 -10.25 -8.60 -10.87
N TYR A 70 -8.93 -8.42 -10.83
CA TYR A 70 -8.19 -7.45 -11.62
C TYR A 70 -7.22 -8.17 -12.55
N GLU A 71 -6.93 -7.60 -13.72
CA GLU A 71 -5.98 -8.21 -14.64
C GLU A 71 -4.53 -7.98 -14.18
N ALA A 72 -4.29 -6.91 -13.42
CA ALA A 72 -3.00 -6.60 -12.81
C ALA A 72 -3.15 -5.71 -11.57
N ALA A 73 -2.10 -5.69 -10.75
CA ALA A 73 -2.01 -4.80 -9.61
C ALA A 73 -0.65 -4.10 -9.51
N LEU A 74 -0.65 -2.80 -9.19
CA LEU A 74 0.53 -2.02 -8.80
C LEU A 74 0.43 -1.70 -7.31
N VAL A 75 1.41 -2.11 -6.51
CA VAL A 75 1.48 -1.85 -5.07
C VAL A 75 2.52 -0.77 -4.81
N SER A 76 2.10 0.36 -4.23
CA SER A 76 3.03 1.35 -3.66
C SER A 76 3.36 0.97 -2.23
N LEU A 77 4.64 0.73 -1.91
CA LEU A 77 5.01 0.18 -0.62
C LEU A 77 4.76 1.17 0.55
N PRO A 78 4.09 0.73 1.62
CA PRO A 78 4.12 1.43 2.89
C PRO A 78 5.47 1.22 3.60
N ARG A 79 5.78 2.06 4.59
CA ARG A 79 7.01 1.91 5.40
C ARG A 79 6.98 0.71 6.34
N VAL A 80 5.78 0.24 6.70
CA VAL A 80 5.59 -0.87 7.65
C VAL A 80 5.68 -2.18 6.88
N ARG A 81 6.69 -3.01 7.21
CA ARG A 81 6.99 -4.26 6.48
C ARG A 81 5.82 -5.24 6.46
N GLU A 82 5.10 -5.39 7.57
CA GLU A 82 3.96 -6.32 7.66
C GLU A 82 2.79 -5.84 6.82
N LEU A 83 2.51 -4.54 6.81
CA LEU A 83 1.51 -3.95 5.91
C LEU A 83 1.93 -4.11 4.43
N ALA A 84 3.21 -3.90 4.11
CA ALA A 84 3.72 -4.14 2.76
C ALA A 84 3.48 -5.58 2.28
N ARG A 85 3.70 -6.57 3.16
CA ARG A 85 3.40 -7.98 2.88
C ARG A 85 1.90 -8.20 2.66
N ASP A 86 1.05 -7.62 3.50
CA ASP A 86 -0.41 -7.68 3.35
C ASP A 86 -0.90 -7.17 2.00
N ARG A 87 -0.37 -6.02 1.55
CA ARG A 87 -0.73 -5.40 0.27
C ARG A 87 -0.28 -6.22 -0.92
N ILE A 88 0.90 -6.83 -0.85
CA ILE A 88 1.37 -7.76 -1.89
C ILE A 88 0.50 -9.01 -1.94
N ALA A 89 0.13 -9.55 -0.77
CA ALA A 89 -0.77 -10.70 -0.69
C ALA A 89 -2.17 -10.39 -1.23
N LEU A 90 -2.70 -9.19 -0.92
CA LEU A 90 -3.94 -8.69 -1.50
C LEU A 90 -3.84 -8.62 -3.02
N ALA A 91 -2.77 -8.00 -3.53
CA ALA A 91 -2.52 -7.86 -4.96
C ALA A 91 -2.48 -9.22 -5.67
N ALA A 92 -1.73 -10.19 -5.14
CA ALA A 92 -1.65 -11.53 -5.70
C ALA A 92 -3.00 -12.28 -5.66
N CYS A 93 -3.81 -12.05 -4.62
CA CYS A 93 -5.13 -12.64 -4.49
C CYS A 93 -6.11 -12.05 -5.53
N ILE A 94 -6.19 -10.73 -5.64
CA ILE A 94 -7.15 -10.07 -6.54
C ILE A 94 -6.78 -10.19 -8.02
N THR A 95 -5.52 -10.52 -8.34
CA THR A 95 -5.10 -10.79 -9.73
C THR A 95 -5.21 -12.25 -10.12
N CYS A 96 -5.56 -13.16 -9.20
CA CYS A 96 -5.71 -14.59 -9.46
C CYS A 96 -4.50 -15.22 -10.17
N GLY A 97 -3.29 -14.80 -9.82
CA GLY A 97 -2.04 -15.24 -10.45
C GLY A 97 -1.55 -14.36 -11.61
N GLY A 98 -2.30 -13.33 -11.98
CA GLY A 98 -1.88 -12.27 -12.91
C GLY A 98 -0.78 -11.36 -12.34
N PRO A 99 -0.25 -10.44 -13.17
CA PRO A 99 0.91 -9.63 -12.85
C PRO A 99 0.73 -8.68 -11.67
N VAL A 100 1.71 -8.72 -10.78
CA VAL A 100 1.85 -7.81 -9.64
C VAL A 100 3.15 -7.02 -9.80
N LEU A 101 3.03 -5.71 -9.83
CA LEU A 101 4.15 -4.77 -9.79
C LEU A 101 4.22 -4.17 -8.39
N VAL A 102 5.43 -4.04 -7.86
CA VAL A 102 5.68 -3.49 -6.53
C VAL A 102 6.68 -2.35 -6.66
N ASP A 103 6.25 -1.14 -6.31
CA ASP A 103 7.06 0.06 -6.32
C ASP A 103 7.35 0.55 -4.90
N GLY A 104 8.59 0.96 -4.64
CA GLY A 104 8.95 1.50 -3.33
C GLY A 104 10.36 2.07 -3.23
N GLN A 105 10.57 2.88 -2.22
CA GLN A 105 11.86 3.47 -1.88
C GLN A 105 12.71 2.49 -1.05
N LYS A 106 14.04 2.66 -1.08
CA LYS A 106 14.93 1.92 -0.17
C LYS A 106 14.58 2.13 1.31
N ALA A 107 14.19 3.35 1.66
CA ALA A 107 13.75 3.70 3.02
C ALA A 107 12.43 3.02 3.43
N GLU A 108 11.66 2.48 2.48
CA GLU A 108 10.44 1.70 2.73
C GLU A 108 10.70 0.19 2.76
N GLY A 109 11.96 -0.22 2.63
CA GLY A 109 12.33 -1.63 2.74
C GLY A 109 12.09 -2.45 1.47
N ILE A 110 12.00 -1.81 0.29
CA ILE A 110 11.81 -2.49 -1.01
C ILE A 110 12.83 -3.61 -1.26
N ASP A 111 14.07 -3.45 -0.81
CA ASP A 111 15.12 -4.46 -0.96
C ASP A 111 14.82 -5.73 -0.13
N GLY A 112 14.29 -5.56 1.08
CA GLY A 112 13.90 -6.66 1.94
C GLY A 112 12.65 -7.38 1.42
N ILE A 113 11.69 -6.61 0.91
CA ILE A 113 10.48 -7.16 0.26
C ILE A 113 10.83 -7.95 -1.00
N LEU A 114 11.67 -7.40 -1.88
CA LEU A 114 12.13 -8.10 -3.09
C LEU A 114 12.82 -9.44 -2.74
N ARG A 115 13.64 -9.46 -1.68
CA ARG A 115 14.27 -10.70 -1.21
C ARG A 115 13.22 -11.71 -0.74
N ALA A 116 12.22 -11.28 0.03
CA ALA A 116 11.16 -12.16 0.51
C ALA A 116 10.27 -12.69 -0.62
N VAL A 117 10.02 -11.89 -1.67
CA VAL A 117 9.29 -12.36 -2.86
C VAL A 117 10.08 -13.40 -3.64
N ARG A 118 11.40 -13.21 -3.80
CA ARG A 118 12.30 -14.18 -4.47
C ARG A 118 12.32 -15.57 -3.84
N GLU A 119 12.03 -15.66 -2.54
CA GLU A 119 11.90 -16.94 -1.85
C GLU A 119 10.64 -17.72 -2.27
N ARG A 120 9.72 -17.10 -3.00
CA ARG A 120 8.41 -17.66 -3.39
C ARG A 120 8.18 -17.74 -4.88
N VAL A 121 8.69 -16.76 -5.62
CA VAL A 121 8.54 -16.66 -7.07
C VAL A 121 9.70 -15.87 -7.66
N GLU A 122 10.18 -16.29 -8.82
CA GLU A 122 11.23 -15.55 -9.52
C GLU A 122 10.66 -14.25 -10.10
N PRO A 123 11.20 -13.07 -9.75
CA PRO A 123 10.76 -11.80 -10.33
C PRO A 123 11.07 -11.75 -11.83
N GLY A 124 10.13 -11.25 -12.63
CA GLY A 124 10.31 -11.06 -14.07
C GLY A 124 11.31 -9.94 -14.41
N GLY A 125 11.58 -9.05 -13.46
CA GLY A 125 12.59 -8.00 -13.60
C GLY A 125 12.56 -6.99 -12.47
N VAL A 126 13.57 -6.12 -12.45
CA VAL A 126 13.75 -5.06 -11.43
C VAL A 126 14.32 -3.80 -12.10
N VAL A 127 13.64 -2.68 -11.92
CA VAL A 127 14.13 -1.34 -12.26
C VAL A 127 14.56 -0.61 -11.00
N ALA A 128 15.80 -0.15 -10.92
CA ALA A 128 16.29 0.70 -9.83
C ALA A 128 16.43 2.16 -10.30
N ARG A 129 15.74 3.09 -9.62
CA ARG A 129 15.78 4.53 -9.97
C ARG A 129 15.36 5.39 -8.79
N ALA A 130 15.91 6.61 -8.72
CA ALA A 130 15.56 7.62 -7.71
C ALA A 130 15.54 7.08 -6.26
N HIS A 131 16.57 6.33 -5.87
CA HIS A 131 16.71 5.68 -4.55
C HIS A 131 15.62 4.63 -4.20
N GLY A 132 14.81 4.23 -5.17
CA GLY A 132 13.83 3.16 -5.04
C GLY A 132 14.00 2.08 -6.10
N LYS A 133 13.11 1.10 -6.05
CA LYS A 133 13.01 0.03 -7.03
C LYS A 133 11.55 -0.24 -7.36
N LEU A 134 11.33 -0.66 -8.60
CA LEU A 134 10.10 -1.31 -9.03
C LEU A 134 10.47 -2.70 -9.52
N PHE A 135 9.78 -3.73 -9.04
CA PHE A 135 9.91 -5.10 -9.55
C PHE A 135 8.54 -5.69 -9.85
N TRP A 136 8.50 -6.77 -10.61
CA TRP A 136 7.26 -7.44 -10.94
C TRP A 136 7.40 -8.96 -10.94
N PHE A 137 6.28 -9.64 -10.72
CA PHE A 137 6.18 -11.09 -10.73
C PHE A 137 4.75 -11.52 -11.11
N GLU A 138 4.59 -12.80 -11.44
CA GLU A 138 3.30 -13.43 -11.73
C GLU A 138 3.22 -14.74 -10.94
N GLY A 139 2.07 -15.02 -10.33
CA GLY A 139 1.88 -16.19 -9.47
C GLY A 139 2.58 -16.12 -8.12
N GLY A 140 2.82 -17.30 -7.52
CA GLY A 140 3.31 -17.44 -6.15
C GLY A 140 2.20 -17.48 -5.10
N ASP A 141 2.46 -18.13 -3.97
CA ASP A 141 1.54 -18.16 -2.83
C ASP A 141 1.99 -17.14 -1.76
N PHE A 142 1.12 -16.16 -1.51
CA PHE A 142 1.30 -15.10 -0.52
C PHE A 142 0.19 -15.10 0.54
N SER A 143 -0.61 -16.17 0.65
CA SER A 143 -1.74 -16.23 1.56
C SER A 143 -1.35 -16.00 3.03
N ASP A 144 -0.21 -16.53 3.48
CA ASP A 144 0.30 -16.36 4.85
C ASP A 144 0.85 -14.95 5.14
N TRP A 145 0.96 -14.09 4.13
CA TRP A 145 1.33 -12.68 4.31
C TRP A 145 0.13 -11.78 4.61
N ARG A 146 -1.10 -12.30 4.46
CA ARG A 146 -2.31 -11.57 4.84
C ARG A 146 -2.33 -11.35 6.35
N LEU A 147 -2.63 -10.12 6.73
CA LEU A 147 -2.85 -9.78 8.13
C LEU A 147 -4.24 -10.27 8.57
N PRO A 148 -4.40 -10.61 9.85
CA PRO A 148 -5.72 -10.94 10.39
C PRO A 148 -6.69 -9.77 10.21
N ASP A 149 -7.92 -10.07 9.82
CA ASP A 149 -8.98 -9.06 9.75
C ASP A 149 -9.40 -8.59 11.15
N GLU A 150 -9.23 -9.42 12.18
CA GLU A 150 -9.62 -9.08 13.55
C GLU A 150 -8.60 -8.15 14.21
N PRO A 151 -9.05 -7.06 14.87
CA PRO A 151 -8.20 -6.24 15.72
C PRO A 151 -7.59 -7.08 16.84
N ARG A 152 -6.32 -6.82 17.15
CA ARG A 152 -5.62 -7.47 18.27
C ARG A 152 -5.78 -6.64 19.54
N GLU A 153 -6.06 -7.29 20.66
CA GLU A 153 -6.00 -6.63 21.96
C GLU A 153 -4.55 -6.50 22.46
N ILE A 154 -4.18 -5.30 22.91
CA ILE A 154 -2.91 -4.99 23.57
C ILE A 154 -3.17 -4.55 25.02
N GLU A 155 -2.09 -4.36 25.78
CA GLU A 155 -2.16 -3.99 27.21
C GLU A 155 -3.05 -2.76 27.46
N GLY A 156 -3.95 -2.88 28.44
CA GLY A 156 -4.88 -1.80 28.80
C GLY A 156 -6.22 -1.84 28.06
N GLY A 157 -6.54 -2.93 27.35
CA GLY A 157 -7.83 -3.13 26.66
C GLY A 157 -7.94 -2.40 25.32
N TRP A 158 -6.81 -1.97 24.75
CA TRP A 158 -6.79 -1.29 23.45
C TRP A 158 -6.84 -2.31 22.32
N LEU A 159 -7.62 -2.01 21.28
CA LEU A 159 -7.67 -2.80 20.06
C LEU A 159 -6.84 -2.11 18.97
N THR A 160 -5.91 -2.84 18.36
CA THR A 160 -4.97 -2.34 17.35
C THR A 160 -5.05 -3.16 16.07
N ARG A 161 -4.57 -2.57 14.96
CA ARG A 161 -4.37 -3.27 13.67
C ARG A 161 -3.00 -2.88 13.11
N PRO A 162 -2.32 -3.75 12.37
CA PRO A 162 -1.02 -3.39 11.79
C PRO A 162 -1.15 -2.20 10.84
N GLY A 163 -0.18 -1.29 10.90
CA GLY A 163 -0.18 -0.05 10.10
C GLY A 163 -0.78 1.17 10.81
N VAL A 164 -1.43 0.99 11.97
CA VAL A 164 -1.84 2.12 12.82
C VAL A 164 -0.67 2.69 13.62
N PHE A 165 -0.76 3.96 14.02
CA PHE A 165 0.25 4.59 14.85
C PHE A 165 0.32 3.93 16.24
N SER A 166 1.54 3.71 16.73
CA SER A 166 1.80 3.12 18.06
C SER A 166 1.09 1.77 18.29
N ALA A 167 1.13 0.88 17.29
CA ALA A 167 0.35 -0.35 17.28
C ALA A 167 0.60 -1.30 18.45
N ASP A 168 1.79 -1.30 19.06
CA ASP A 168 2.17 -2.29 20.09
C ASP A 168 1.89 -1.84 21.53
N ALA A 169 1.85 -0.54 21.78
CA ALA A 169 1.63 0.05 23.11
C ALA A 169 1.21 1.51 22.96
N PRO A 170 0.48 2.10 23.93
CA PRO A 170 0.18 3.53 23.91
C PRO A 170 1.46 4.37 23.75
N ASP A 171 1.40 5.43 22.95
CA ASP A 171 2.55 6.31 22.78
C ASP A 171 2.81 7.10 24.08
N ARG A 172 4.09 7.39 24.37
CA ARG A 172 4.48 8.16 25.56
C ARG A 172 3.90 9.57 25.55
N GLY A 173 3.86 10.22 24.39
CA GLY A 173 3.26 11.54 24.21
C GLY A 173 1.76 11.51 24.51
N SER A 174 1.04 10.51 24.01
CA SER A 174 -0.38 10.32 24.30
C SER A 174 -0.65 10.14 25.80
N ARG A 175 0.17 9.36 26.50
CA ARG A 175 0.07 9.21 27.98
C ARG A 175 0.31 10.53 28.72
N LEU A 176 1.32 11.31 28.31
CA LEU A 176 1.62 12.60 28.91
C LEU A 176 0.50 13.62 28.66
N LEU A 177 -0.07 13.63 27.44
CA LEU A 177 -1.21 14.47 27.10
C LEU A 177 -2.41 14.12 27.98
N ALA A 178 -2.77 12.84 28.09
CA ALA A 178 -3.87 12.39 28.93
C ALA A 178 -3.69 12.79 30.40
N ALA A 179 -2.46 12.70 30.94
CA ALA A 179 -2.15 13.13 32.30
C ALA A 179 -2.21 14.65 32.51
N ALA A 180 -2.01 15.44 31.44
CA ALA A 180 -2.08 16.90 31.48
C ALA A 180 -3.50 17.45 31.27
N LEU A 181 -4.44 16.62 30.79
CA LEU A 181 -5.83 17.02 30.62
C LEU A 181 -6.52 17.25 31.98
N PRO A 182 -7.48 18.20 32.07
CA PRO A 182 -8.23 18.41 33.29
C PRO A 182 -9.08 17.16 33.61
N GLN A 183 -9.27 16.88 34.90
CA GLN A 183 -10.08 15.74 35.36
C GLN A 183 -11.52 15.75 34.82
N LYS A 184 -12.06 16.94 34.53
CA LYS A 184 -13.36 17.12 33.90
C LYS A 184 -13.19 17.77 32.53
N LEU A 185 -13.44 17.00 31.48
CA LEU A 185 -13.49 17.49 30.12
C LEU A 185 -14.84 18.16 29.83
N GLY A 186 -14.85 19.08 28.87
CA GLY A 186 -16.08 19.72 28.41
C GLY A 186 -17.00 18.76 27.65
N ARG A 187 -18.24 19.17 27.40
CA ARG A 187 -19.24 18.34 26.69
C ARG A 187 -18.94 18.09 25.22
N ARG A 188 -18.08 18.92 24.61
CA ARG A 188 -17.70 18.83 23.19
C ARG A 188 -16.18 18.73 23.13
N ILE A 189 -15.70 17.62 22.58
CA ILE A 189 -14.28 17.28 22.46
C ILE A 189 -14.07 16.81 21.02
N ALA A 190 -12.91 17.13 20.47
CA ALA A 190 -12.44 16.57 19.21
C ALA A 190 -11.06 15.94 19.46
N ASP A 191 -10.87 14.74 18.92
CA ASP A 191 -9.56 14.09 18.83
C ASP A 191 -9.08 14.21 17.39
N LEU A 192 -7.96 14.89 17.18
CA LEU A 192 -7.44 15.22 15.87
C LEU A 192 -6.29 14.26 15.55
N GLY A 193 -6.62 13.17 14.85
CA GLY A 193 -5.67 12.11 14.50
C GLY A 193 -5.93 10.76 15.17
N ALA A 194 -7.16 10.51 15.63
CA ALA A 194 -7.63 9.22 16.14
C ALA A 194 -7.83 8.16 15.03
#